data_AF-A0A1J3DX53-F1
#
_entry.id   AF-A0A1J3DX53-F1
#
_cell.length_a   1.000
_cell.length_b   1.000
_cell.length_c   1.000
_cell.angle_alpha   90.00
_cell.angle_beta   90.00
_cell.angle_gamma   90.00
#
_symmetry.space_group_name_H-M   'P 1'
#
loop_
_entity.id
_entity.type
_entity.pdbx_description
1 polymer ?
#
loop_
_entity_poly.entity_id
_entity_poly.type
_entity_poly.pdbx_seq_one_letter_code
_entity_poly.pdbx_strand_id
1 'polypeptide(L)'
;GSAKILPSGILELTNSSRRQMGQAFHGFPIPFNNPNASNPLSFSTSFVFSIDAPGHGLTFMISPSMDFTRAMPSQFLGLFNTSNNGNSTNRILAVEFDTVKSNEFLDIDGNHVGIDVNGLVSVESAPAAFYSNRQDKNISLKLSNKDPVRAWIEFNGDQMLLNVTLAPLDTSKPQFPLLSRKMNLSEVSFEKKMYVGFSASTGNITSNHYVLGWSFSRQGKAKDFDLTLLPSLSTTSPSDVDDFDDPISSPPSDSATAKPKRTKMVIICTFAIMVFLI
;
A
#
# COMPACT_ATOMS: atom_id res chain seq x y z
N GLY A 1 -3.90 12.22 -6.89
CA GLY A 1 -4.56 11.24 -7.78
C GLY A 1 -5.99 11.01 -7.33
N SER A 2 -6.51 9.80 -7.51
CA SER A 2 -7.88 9.42 -7.12
C SER A 2 -8.07 9.01 -5.65
N ALA A 3 -6.97 8.91 -4.90
CA ALA A 3 -6.97 8.42 -3.54
C ALA A 3 -7.85 9.26 -2.61
N LYS A 4 -8.60 8.61 -1.72
CA LYS A 4 -9.47 9.24 -0.72
C LYS A 4 -9.63 8.37 0.53
N ILE A 5 -9.99 8.99 1.63
CA ILE A 5 -10.38 8.26 2.86
C ILE A 5 -11.90 8.10 2.85
N LEU A 6 -12.37 6.86 2.92
CA LEU A 6 -13.78 6.54 3.02
C LEU A 6 -14.33 6.92 4.41
N PRO A 7 -15.65 7.09 4.58
CA PRO A 7 -16.25 7.35 5.90
C PRO A 7 -15.94 6.29 6.96
N SER A 8 -15.61 5.06 6.53
CA SER A 8 -15.15 3.95 7.38
C SER A 8 -13.74 4.16 7.95
N GLY A 9 -12.96 5.10 7.40
CA GLY A 9 -11.55 5.29 7.73
C GLY A 9 -10.59 4.48 6.86
N ILE A 10 -11.07 3.76 5.85
CA ILE A 10 -10.24 3.04 4.87
C ILE A 10 -9.66 4.03 3.86
N LEU A 11 -8.37 3.92 3.57
CA LEU A 11 -7.75 4.62 2.46
C LEU A 11 -8.01 3.82 1.17
N GLU A 12 -8.84 4.35 0.28
CA GLU A 12 -9.04 3.84 -1.08
C GLU A 12 -8.08 4.58 -2.00
N LEU A 13 -7.11 3.88 -2.60
CA LEU A 13 -6.14 4.47 -3.54
C LEU A 13 -6.73 4.58 -4.95
N THR A 14 -7.44 3.55 -5.41
CA THR A 14 -8.19 3.55 -6.67
C THR A 14 -9.50 2.81 -6.51
N ASN A 15 -10.39 2.96 -7.49
CA ASN A 15 -11.69 2.28 -7.53
C ASN A 15 -11.90 1.53 -8.85
N SER A 16 -13.16 1.17 -9.14
CA SER A 16 -13.55 0.46 -10.35
C SER A 16 -13.47 1.26 -11.67
N SER A 17 -12.82 2.43 -11.69
CA SER A 17 -12.56 3.23 -12.90
C SER A 17 -11.37 2.68 -13.69
N ARG A 18 -11.44 2.75 -15.02
CA ARG A 18 -10.35 2.33 -15.93
C ARG A 18 -9.21 3.33 -15.95
N ARG A 19 -7.97 2.83 -16.02
CA ARG A 19 -6.74 3.63 -16.20
C ARG A 19 -6.64 4.79 -15.20
N GLN A 20 -6.95 4.49 -13.95
CA GLN A 20 -6.86 5.42 -12.85
C GLN A 20 -5.53 5.24 -12.12
N MET A 21 -5.09 6.28 -11.41
CA MET A 21 -4.01 6.16 -10.43
C MET A 21 -4.36 6.96 -9.18
N GLY A 22 -3.82 6.54 -8.04
CA GLY A 22 -3.95 7.27 -6.79
C GLY A 22 -2.73 7.10 -5.92
N GLN A 23 -2.39 8.19 -5.24
CA GLN A 23 -1.25 8.28 -4.37
C GLN A 23 -1.70 8.92 -3.07
N ALA A 24 -1.18 8.44 -1.95
CA ALA A 24 -1.45 9.00 -0.63
C ALA A 24 -0.17 8.96 0.20
N PHE A 25 0.17 10.08 0.85
CA PHE A 25 1.43 10.25 1.57
C PHE A 25 1.22 10.58 3.03
N HIS A 26 2.24 10.27 3.83
CA HIS A 26 2.42 10.95 5.10
C HIS A 26 2.62 12.45 4.84
N GLY A 27 1.83 13.29 5.50
CA GLY A 27 1.73 14.73 5.18
C GLY A 27 3.00 15.56 5.44
N PHE A 28 4.01 14.98 6.09
CA PHE A 28 5.28 15.65 6.36
C PHE A 28 6.46 14.81 5.84
N PRO A 29 7.48 15.45 5.26
CA PRO A 29 8.68 14.75 4.85
C PRO A 29 9.45 14.23 6.07
N ILE A 30 9.97 13.02 5.93
CA ILE A 30 10.77 12.32 6.93
C ILE A 30 12.25 12.55 6.61
N PRO A 31 13.10 12.93 7.57
CA PRO A 31 14.53 13.05 7.33
C PRO A 31 15.11 11.68 7.01
N PHE A 32 15.77 11.43 5.88
CA PHE A 32 16.36 10.12 5.53
C PHE A 32 17.89 10.19 5.55
N ASN A 33 18.46 11.09 4.76
CA ASN A 33 19.90 11.25 4.64
C ASN A 33 20.41 12.39 5.54
N ASN A 34 21.01 12.06 6.68
CA ASN A 34 21.71 13.04 7.52
C ASN A 34 23.20 12.67 7.61
N PRO A 35 24.10 13.39 6.92
CA PRO A 35 25.53 13.07 6.90
C PRO A 35 26.19 13.21 8.28
N ASN A 36 25.54 13.89 9.23
CA ASN A 36 26.02 14.04 10.60
C ASN A 36 25.37 13.05 11.58
N ALA A 37 24.59 12.08 11.10
CA ALA A 37 23.99 11.07 11.97
C ALA A 37 25.05 10.05 12.44
N SER A 38 25.00 9.70 13.72
CA SER A 38 25.89 8.69 14.31
C SER A 38 25.51 7.26 13.93
N ASN A 39 24.25 7.03 13.56
CA ASN A 39 23.71 5.69 13.30
C ASN A 39 23.25 5.57 11.84
N PRO A 40 23.50 4.42 11.18
CA PRO A 40 22.95 4.13 9.86
C PRO A 40 21.42 4.27 9.82
N LEU A 41 20.91 4.74 8.69
CA LEU A 41 19.46 4.84 8.47
C LEU A 41 18.85 3.44 8.49
N SER A 42 17.93 3.20 9.41
CA SER A 42 17.03 2.06 9.39
C SER A 42 15.59 2.56 9.26
N PHE A 43 14.70 1.75 8.69
CA PHE A 43 13.28 2.05 8.74
C PHE A 43 12.46 0.77 8.74
N SER A 44 11.22 0.87 9.19
CA SER A 44 10.27 -0.20 9.07
C SER A 44 8.87 0.34 8.86
N THR A 45 8.05 -0.42 8.16
CA THR A 45 6.64 -0.14 7.95
C THR A 45 5.85 -1.43 8.06
N SER A 46 4.63 -1.32 8.59
CA SER A 46 3.65 -2.39 8.55
C SER A 46 2.31 -1.81 8.16
N PHE A 47 1.62 -2.46 7.24
CA PHE A 47 0.31 -2.04 6.80
C PHE A 47 -0.54 -3.26 6.44
N VAL A 48 -1.85 -3.06 6.51
CA VAL A 48 -2.85 -4.03 6.05
C VAL A 48 -3.47 -3.45 4.79
N PHE A 49 -3.47 -4.22 3.71
CA PHE A 49 -4.03 -3.83 2.43
C PHE A 49 -4.96 -4.91 1.90
N SER A 50 -5.79 -4.54 0.93
CA SER A 50 -6.63 -5.47 0.18
C SER A 50 -6.70 -5.03 -1.28
N ILE A 51 -6.69 -6.01 -2.19
CA ILE A 51 -6.80 -5.80 -3.64
C ILE A 51 -7.97 -6.65 -4.14
N ASP A 52 -8.95 -5.99 -4.76
CA ASP A 52 -10.20 -6.66 -5.11
C ASP A 52 -10.09 -7.57 -6.33
N ALA A 53 -9.31 -7.16 -7.32
CA ALA A 53 -9.19 -7.80 -8.63
C ALA A 53 -7.79 -7.57 -9.23
N PRO A 54 -7.38 -8.34 -10.27
CA PRO A 54 -6.07 -8.19 -10.90
C PRO A 54 -6.01 -6.94 -11.79
N GLY A 55 -5.94 -5.77 -11.16
CA GLY A 55 -6.01 -4.46 -11.80
C GLY A 55 -4.69 -3.70 -11.73
N HIS A 56 -3.56 -4.36 -11.99
CA HIS A 56 -2.17 -3.93 -11.76
C HIS A 56 -1.75 -4.07 -10.31
N GLY A 57 -1.82 -3.05 -9.48
CA GLY A 57 -1.38 -3.27 -8.11
C GLY A 57 -1.25 -2.02 -7.25
N LEU A 58 -0.64 -2.26 -6.10
CA LEU A 58 -0.38 -1.29 -5.06
C LEU A 58 1.12 -1.31 -4.73
N THR A 59 1.67 -0.16 -4.36
CA THR A 59 3.04 -0.04 -3.87
C THR A 59 3.06 0.70 -2.53
N PHE A 60 3.97 0.28 -1.65
CA PHE A 60 4.52 1.19 -0.64
C PHE A 60 5.74 1.87 -1.25
N MET A 61 5.85 3.20 -1.14
CA MET A 61 6.94 3.95 -1.75
C MET A 61 7.58 4.98 -0.83
N ILE A 62 8.85 5.26 -1.13
CA ILE A 62 9.66 6.33 -0.56
C ILE A 62 10.15 7.20 -1.72
N SER A 63 9.78 8.48 -1.73
CA SER A 63 10.01 9.39 -2.87
C SER A 63 10.46 10.79 -2.42
N PRO A 64 11.21 11.56 -3.25
CA PRO A 64 11.64 12.91 -2.88
C PRO A 64 10.50 13.95 -2.97
N SER A 65 9.39 13.59 -3.61
CA SER A 65 8.23 14.46 -3.85
C SER A 65 6.92 13.71 -3.66
N MET A 66 5.85 14.44 -3.39
CA MET A 66 4.46 13.95 -3.43
C MET A 66 3.79 14.22 -4.80
N ASP A 67 4.48 14.93 -5.70
CA ASP A 67 3.98 15.25 -7.04
C ASP A 67 4.22 14.09 -8.02
N PHE A 68 3.14 13.38 -8.33
CA PHE A 68 3.08 12.31 -9.33
C PHE A 68 2.13 12.67 -10.49
N THR A 69 1.93 13.97 -10.76
CA THR A 69 1.04 14.43 -11.85
C THR A 69 1.44 13.92 -13.23
N ARG A 70 2.72 13.61 -13.41
CA ARG A 70 3.29 13.04 -14.65
C ARG A 70 3.34 11.52 -14.69
N ALA A 71 2.93 10.83 -13.62
CA ALA A 71 2.89 9.37 -13.62
C ALA A 71 1.77 8.86 -14.54
N MET A 72 1.88 7.60 -14.94
CA MET A 72 0.88 6.92 -15.75
C MET A 72 0.17 5.82 -14.94
N PRO A 73 -1.09 5.51 -15.28
CA PRO A 73 -1.81 4.39 -14.70
C PRO A 73 -1.33 3.07 -15.32
N SER A 74 -2.11 2.00 -15.14
CA SER A 74 -1.81 0.66 -15.65
C SER A 74 -0.49 0.12 -15.10
N GLN A 75 0.36 -0.49 -15.94
CA GLN A 75 1.61 -1.14 -15.54
C GLN A 75 2.62 -0.17 -14.91
N PHE A 76 2.41 1.15 -15.01
CA PHE A 76 3.30 2.14 -14.39
C PHE A 76 3.06 2.37 -12.89
N LEU A 77 2.07 1.69 -12.31
CA LEU A 77 1.72 1.68 -10.89
C LEU A 77 1.48 3.07 -10.27
N GLY A 78 1.23 4.10 -11.10
CA GLY A 78 1.12 5.48 -10.64
C GLY A 78 2.44 6.08 -10.13
N LEU A 79 3.58 5.45 -10.44
CA LEU A 79 4.92 5.87 -10.02
C LEU A 79 5.71 6.54 -11.14
N PHE A 80 5.68 5.93 -12.33
CA PHE A 80 6.53 6.32 -13.46
C PHE A 80 5.71 6.62 -14.72
N ASN A 81 6.40 6.97 -15.79
CA ASN A 81 5.89 7.06 -17.14
C ASN A 81 6.94 6.54 -18.12
N THR A 82 6.59 6.51 -19.41
CA THR A 82 7.47 6.03 -20.47
C THR A 82 8.81 6.77 -20.57
N SER A 83 8.89 8.02 -20.11
CA SER A 83 10.10 8.87 -20.21
C SER A 83 11.03 8.80 -19.00
N ASN A 84 10.54 8.38 -17.84
CA ASN A 84 11.35 8.33 -16.61
C ASN A 84 11.49 6.95 -16.00
N ASN A 85 10.82 5.90 -16.50
CA ASN A 85 10.99 4.55 -15.99
C ASN A 85 12.46 4.11 -16.06
N GLY A 86 13.07 3.79 -14.92
CA GLY A 86 14.48 3.40 -14.79
C GLY A 86 15.47 4.56 -14.67
N ASN A 87 15.00 5.81 -14.63
CA ASN A 87 15.88 6.97 -14.49
C ASN A 87 16.35 7.14 -13.04
N SER A 88 17.67 7.13 -12.82
CA SER A 88 18.28 7.29 -11.49
C SER A 88 17.96 8.62 -10.80
N THR A 89 17.51 9.64 -11.54
CA THR A 89 17.06 10.91 -10.95
C THR A 89 15.70 10.84 -10.26
N ASN A 90 14.94 9.75 -10.43
CA ASN A 90 13.67 9.54 -9.75
C ASN A 90 13.83 9.49 -8.22
N ARG A 91 14.89 8.83 -7.75
CA ARG A 91 15.22 8.62 -6.33
C ARG A 91 14.09 7.94 -5.55
N ILE A 92 13.46 6.95 -6.19
CA ILE A 92 12.31 6.22 -5.65
C ILE A 92 12.74 4.81 -5.27
N LEU A 93 12.40 4.41 -4.05
CA LEU A 93 12.32 3.01 -3.63
C LEU A 93 10.85 2.66 -3.49
N ALA A 94 10.40 1.61 -4.14
CA ALA A 94 9.06 1.06 -3.94
C ALA A 94 9.11 -0.44 -3.65
N VAL A 95 8.13 -0.92 -2.92
CA VAL A 95 7.82 -2.34 -2.81
C VAL A 95 6.43 -2.52 -3.41
N GLU A 96 6.38 -3.23 -4.53
CA GLU A 96 5.18 -3.47 -5.30
C GLU A 96 4.49 -4.78 -4.91
N PHE A 97 3.17 -4.79 -5.04
CA PHE A 97 2.28 -5.93 -4.90
C PHE A 97 1.49 -5.99 -6.21
N ASP A 98 2.11 -6.60 -7.22
CA ASP A 98 1.59 -6.63 -8.59
C ASP A 98 0.75 -7.88 -8.83
N THR A 99 -0.36 -7.68 -9.53
CA THR A 99 -1.42 -8.63 -9.82
C THR A 99 -1.65 -8.82 -11.32
N VAL A 100 -0.79 -8.25 -12.17
CA VAL A 100 -0.85 -8.33 -13.63
C VAL A 100 0.55 -8.44 -14.22
N LYS A 101 0.80 -9.48 -15.01
CA LYS A 101 2.09 -9.66 -15.67
C LYS A 101 2.30 -8.66 -16.81
N SER A 102 3.32 -7.82 -16.68
CA SER A 102 3.80 -6.86 -17.66
C SER A 102 5.14 -7.35 -18.25
N ASN A 103 5.10 -7.97 -19.43
CA ASN A 103 6.29 -8.57 -20.04
C ASN A 103 7.39 -7.54 -20.32
N GLU A 104 7.01 -6.28 -20.62
CA GLU A 104 7.94 -5.19 -20.86
C GLU A 104 8.78 -4.80 -19.62
N PHE A 105 8.33 -5.15 -18.42
CA PHE A 105 9.00 -4.89 -17.15
C PHE A 105 9.62 -6.14 -16.53
N LEU A 106 9.63 -7.25 -17.29
CA LEU A 106 10.23 -8.53 -16.91
C LEU A 106 9.56 -9.18 -15.69
N ASP A 107 8.28 -8.91 -15.48
CA ASP A 107 7.49 -9.52 -14.42
C ASP A 107 7.57 -11.05 -14.49
N ILE A 108 7.83 -11.66 -13.34
CA ILE A 108 7.98 -13.12 -13.22
C ILE A 108 6.63 -13.83 -13.45
N ASP A 109 5.56 -13.28 -12.91
CA ASP A 109 4.17 -13.74 -13.05
C ASP A 109 3.18 -12.59 -12.83
N GLY A 110 1.87 -12.88 -12.82
CA GLY A 110 0.82 -11.89 -12.54
C GLY A 110 0.34 -11.87 -11.09
N ASN A 111 1.17 -12.26 -10.12
CA ASN A 111 0.86 -12.26 -8.70
C ASN A 111 2.17 -12.31 -7.89
N HIS A 112 2.91 -11.21 -7.87
CA HIS A 112 4.23 -11.14 -7.27
C HIS A 112 4.42 -9.94 -6.34
N VAL A 113 5.46 -10.02 -5.53
CA VAL A 113 5.99 -8.91 -4.74
C VAL A 113 7.35 -8.55 -5.30
N GLY A 114 7.60 -7.27 -5.47
CA GLY A 114 8.82 -6.74 -6.08
C GLY A 114 9.44 -5.62 -5.26
N ILE A 115 10.76 -5.46 -5.39
CA ILE A 115 11.51 -4.31 -4.87
C ILE A 115 11.96 -3.50 -6.08
N ASP A 116 11.47 -2.27 -6.18
CA ASP A 116 11.71 -1.36 -7.30
C ASP A 116 12.65 -0.23 -6.91
N VAL A 117 13.63 0.01 -7.77
CA VAL A 117 14.60 1.10 -7.59
C VAL A 117 14.61 1.94 -8.84
N ASN A 118 14.02 3.13 -8.76
CA ASN A 118 13.94 4.11 -9.84
C ASN A 118 13.20 3.68 -11.12
N GLY A 119 12.65 2.46 -11.18
CA GLY A 119 11.86 1.94 -12.29
C GLY A 119 11.18 0.63 -11.92
N LEU A 120 10.38 0.12 -12.85
CA LEU A 120 9.45 -1.03 -12.69
C LEU A 120 10.09 -2.39 -13.00
N VAL A 121 11.34 -2.39 -13.46
CA VAL A 121 12.09 -3.66 -13.50
C VAL A 121 12.59 -3.92 -12.09
N SER A 122 11.82 -4.72 -11.36
CA SER A 122 12.11 -5.14 -10.00
C SER A 122 13.57 -5.63 -9.88
N VAL A 123 14.30 -5.06 -8.93
CA VAL A 123 15.68 -5.47 -8.66
C VAL A 123 15.74 -6.81 -7.92
N GLU A 124 14.67 -7.15 -7.19
CA GLU A 124 14.43 -8.48 -6.61
C GLU A 124 12.91 -8.70 -6.51
N SER A 125 12.41 -9.87 -6.92
CA SER A 125 11.00 -10.21 -6.88
C SER A 125 10.77 -11.70 -6.62
N ALA A 126 9.58 -12.05 -6.12
CA ALA A 126 9.15 -13.43 -5.92
C ALA A 126 7.63 -13.54 -6.05
N PRO A 127 7.11 -14.71 -6.49
CA PRO A 127 5.67 -14.96 -6.47
C PRO A 127 5.12 -14.74 -5.06
N ALA A 128 3.94 -14.13 -4.95
CA ALA A 128 3.39 -13.79 -3.64
C ALA A 128 3.12 -15.08 -2.83
N ALA A 129 3.77 -15.16 -1.68
CA ALA A 129 3.71 -16.27 -0.77
C ALA A 129 4.11 -15.81 0.64
N PHE A 130 3.76 -16.60 1.64
CA PHE A 130 4.23 -16.41 3.02
C PHE A 130 4.80 -17.71 3.57
N TYR A 131 5.84 -17.60 4.39
CA TYR A 131 6.37 -18.76 5.10
C TYR A 131 5.46 -19.11 6.28
N SER A 132 4.95 -20.34 6.31
CA SER A 132 4.12 -20.83 7.41
C SER A 132 4.99 -21.49 8.47
N ASN A 133 5.16 -20.83 9.62
CA ASN A 133 5.89 -21.39 10.76
C ASN A 133 5.29 -22.73 11.25
N ARG A 134 4.00 -22.96 11.02
CA ARG A 134 3.30 -24.20 11.39
C ARG A 134 3.59 -25.35 10.43
N GLN A 135 3.72 -25.06 9.13
CA GLN A 135 3.91 -26.07 8.09
C GLN A 135 5.36 -26.16 7.60
N ASP A 136 6.26 -25.29 8.08
CA ASP A 136 7.67 -25.21 7.69
C ASP A 136 7.86 -25.13 6.16
N LYS A 137 7.05 -24.32 5.49
CA LYS A 137 7.11 -24.11 4.03
C LYS A 137 6.46 -22.80 3.61
N ASN A 138 6.80 -22.36 2.40
CA ASN A 138 6.10 -21.27 1.73
C ASN A 138 4.72 -21.73 1.25
N ILE A 139 3.70 -20.93 1.54
CA ILE A 139 2.33 -21.09 1.08
C ILE A 139 2.03 -19.96 0.11
N SER A 140 1.60 -20.30 -1.10
CA SER A 140 1.20 -19.32 -2.11
C SER A 140 0.06 -18.45 -1.59
N LEU A 141 0.15 -17.15 -1.86
CA LEU A 141 -0.81 -16.14 -1.48
C LEU A 141 -1.32 -15.44 -2.74
N LYS A 142 -2.63 -15.45 -2.97
CA LYS A 142 -3.23 -14.66 -4.05
C LYS A 142 -3.50 -13.26 -3.54
N LEU A 143 -2.87 -12.25 -4.13
CA LEU A 143 -3.03 -10.85 -3.72
C LEU A 143 -4.40 -10.27 -4.12
N SER A 144 -4.91 -10.67 -5.29
CA SER A 144 -6.16 -10.17 -5.88
C SER A 144 -7.38 -11.04 -5.55
N ASN A 145 -7.71 -11.15 -4.26
CA ASN A 145 -8.85 -11.94 -3.79
C ASN A 145 -9.73 -11.23 -2.74
N LYS A 146 -9.57 -9.92 -2.53
CA LYS A 146 -10.26 -9.09 -1.51
C LYS A 146 -9.87 -9.39 -0.05
N ASP A 147 -9.22 -10.51 0.22
CA ASP A 147 -8.83 -10.87 1.58
C ASP A 147 -7.70 -9.94 2.06
N PRO A 148 -7.82 -9.34 3.26
CA PRO A 148 -6.77 -8.48 3.76
C PRO A 148 -5.44 -9.21 3.98
N VAL A 149 -4.37 -8.60 3.48
CA VAL A 149 -2.99 -9.05 3.64
C VAL A 149 -2.25 -8.04 4.51
N ARG A 150 -1.47 -8.52 5.46
CA ARG A 150 -0.55 -7.69 6.25
C ARG A 150 0.85 -7.81 5.66
N ALA A 151 1.47 -6.66 5.41
CA ALA A 151 2.86 -6.55 4.99
C ALA A 151 3.74 -5.92 6.07
N TRP A 152 5.02 -6.29 6.04
CA TRP A 152 6.11 -5.70 6.80
C TRP A 152 7.28 -5.47 5.86
N ILE A 153 7.79 -4.24 5.81
CA ILE A 153 9.01 -3.90 5.07
C ILE A 153 9.98 -3.31 6.08
N GLU A 154 11.16 -3.91 6.21
CA GLU A 154 12.14 -3.58 7.24
C GLU A 154 13.52 -3.44 6.62
N PHE A 155 14.07 -2.24 6.67
CA PHE A 155 15.45 -1.98 6.28
C PHE A 155 16.32 -1.84 7.53
N ASN A 156 17.32 -2.72 7.66
CA ASN A 156 18.37 -2.64 8.65
C ASN A 156 19.59 -1.94 8.04
N GLY A 157 19.89 -0.73 8.51
CA GLY A 157 21.01 0.07 8.01
C GLY A 157 22.39 -0.46 8.38
N ASP A 158 22.52 -1.16 9.51
CA ASP A 158 23.80 -1.75 9.93
C ASP A 158 24.16 -2.96 9.07
N GLN A 159 23.15 -3.74 8.67
CA GLN A 159 23.30 -4.93 7.82
C GLN A 159 23.14 -4.63 6.33
N MET A 160 22.67 -3.42 5.99
CA MET A 160 22.28 -3.02 4.64
C MET A 160 21.31 -4.01 4.00
N LEU A 161 20.29 -4.42 4.76
CA LEU A 161 19.39 -5.50 4.40
C LEU A 161 17.94 -5.03 4.41
N LEU A 162 17.25 -5.18 3.27
CA LEU A 162 15.83 -4.92 3.11
C LEU A 162 15.07 -6.25 3.12
N ASN A 163 14.23 -6.45 4.12
CA ASN A 163 13.34 -7.60 4.22
C ASN A 163 11.91 -7.19 3.89
N VAL A 164 11.24 -7.98 3.05
CA VAL A 164 9.80 -7.86 2.76
C VAL A 164 9.10 -9.13 3.21
N THR A 165 8.15 -9.00 4.11
CA THR A 165 7.33 -10.11 4.63
C THR A 165 5.86 -9.78 4.41
N LEU A 166 5.05 -10.77 4.06
CA LEU A 166 3.60 -10.65 4.01
C LEU A 166 2.94 -11.92 4.53
N ALA A 167 1.70 -11.81 4.99
CA ALA A 167 0.86 -12.93 5.41
C ALA A 167 -0.63 -12.53 5.40
N PRO A 168 -1.57 -13.51 5.34
CA PRO A 168 -2.98 -13.25 5.62
C PRO A 168 -3.16 -12.53 6.97
N LEU A 169 -4.20 -11.70 7.09
CA LEU A 169 -4.42 -10.87 8.29
C LEU A 169 -4.52 -11.66 9.60
N ASP A 170 -5.07 -12.86 9.57
CA ASP A 170 -5.25 -13.76 10.71
C ASP A 170 -3.99 -14.57 11.07
N THR A 171 -2.91 -14.37 10.32
CA THR A 171 -1.64 -15.08 10.48
C THR A 171 -0.60 -14.19 11.15
N SER A 172 0.12 -14.72 12.14
CA SER A 172 1.24 -14.01 12.77
C SER A 172 2.36 -13.77 11.77
N LYS A 173 3.18 -12.74 12.00
CA LYS A 173 4.32 -12.43 11.11
C LYS A 173 5.21 -13.67 10.91
N PRO A 174 5.42 -14.13 9.66
CA PRO A 174 6.35 -15.20 9.33
C PRO A 174 7.76 -14.97 9.90
N GLN A 175 8.44 -16.05 10.28
CA GLN A 175 9.83 -15.97 10.76
C GLN A 175 10.80 -15.62 9.63
N PHE A 176 10.55 -16.12 8.42
CA PHE A 176 11.35 -15.82 7.23
C PHE A 176 10.61 -14.83 6.32
N PRO A 177 11.30 -13.81 5.81
CA PRO A 177 10.73 -12.89 4.86
C PRO A 177 10.53 -13.57 3.50
N LEU A 178 9.63 -13.03 2.67
CA LEU A 178 9.51 -13.43 1.27
C LEU A 178 10.73 -12.99 0.46
N LEU A 179 11.14 -11.72 0.63
CA LEU A 179 12.31 -11.14 -0.03
C LEU A 179 13.32 -10.68 1.02
N SER A 180 14.61 -10.86 0.73
CA SER A 180 15.71 -10.46 1.60
C SER A 180 16.89 -9.99 0.76
N ARG A 181 16.92 -8.67 0.51
CA ARG A 181 17.88 -8.05 -0.40
C ARG A 181 18.98 -7.34 0.37
N LYS A 182 20.24 -7.70 0.11
CA LYS A 182 21.36 -6.80 0.47
C LYS A 182 21.35 -5.61 -0.47
N MET A 183 21.21 -4.42 0.09
CA MET A 183 21.05 -3.19 -0.69
C MET A 183 21.68 -1.99 0.02
N ASN A 184 22.49 -1.24 -0.72
CA ASN A 184 22.94 0.07 -0.29
C ASN A 184 21.90 1.12 -0.66
N LEU A 185 21.43 1.93 0.30
CA LEU A 185 20.50 3.03 -0.01
C LEU A 185 21.11 4.10 -0.93
N SER A 186 22.43 4.10 -1.13
CA SER A 186 23.07 4.91 -2.19
C SER A 186 22.59 4.52 -3.59
N GLU A 187 22.17 3.27 -3.82
CA GLU A 187 21.54 2.82 -5.08
C GLU A 187 20.28 3.63 -5.40
N VAL A 188 19.56 4.10 -4.38
CA VAL A 188 18.38 4.96 -4.54
C VAL A 188 18.74 6.44 -4.58
N SER A 189 19.86 6.83 -3.98
CA SER A 189 20.30 8.24 -3.86
C SER A 189 19.28 9.12 -3.12
N PHE A 190 18.83 8.66 -1.96
CA PHE A 190 17.89 9.41 -1.12
C PHE A 190 18.39 10.81 -0.74
N GLU A 191 17.45 11.75 -0.76
CA GLU A 191 17.67 13.12 -0.29
C GLU A 191 17.62 13.22 1.23
N LYS A 192 17.95 14.42 1.74
CA LYS A 192 17.90 14.70 3.18
C LYS A 192 16.51 14.45 3.76
N LYS A 193 15.48 14.70 2.97
CA LYS A 193 14.07 14.58 3.32
C LYS A 193 13.36 13.80 2.23
N MET A 194 12.56 12.82 2.62
CA MET A 194 11.80 11.95 1.72
C MET A 194 10.36 11.86 2.22
N TYR A 195 9.42 11.58 1.32
CA TYR A 195 8.05 11.25 1.64
C TYR A 195 7.86 9.75 1.61
N VAL A 196 6.95 9.25 2.44
CA VAL A 196 6.54 7.85 2.44
C VAL A 196 5.04 7.77 2.22
N GLY A 197 4.60 6.77 1.50
CA GLY A 197 3.20 6.66 1.14
C GLY A 197 2.92 5.42 0.31
N PHE A 198 1.79 5.47 -0.38
CA PHE A 198 1.34 4.42 -1.26
C PHE A 198 0.98 4.97 -2.62
N SER A 199 1.18 4.14 -3.65
CA SER A 199 0.63 4.37 -4.99
C SER A 199 -0.18 3.15 -5.39
N ALA A 200 -1.20 3.33 -6.21
CA ALA A 200 -1.85 2.25 -6.92
C ALA A 200 -2.35 2.75 -8.27
N SER A 201 -2.56 1.82 -9.19
CA SER A 201 -3.12 2.10 -10.50
C SER A 201 -4.17 1.07 -10.87
N THR A 202 -5.01 1.41 -11.83
CA THR A 202 -5.86 0.46 -12.55
C THR A 202 -5.53 0.48 -14.03
N GLY A 203 -5.95 -0.57 -14.73
CA GLY A 203 -5.73 -0.73 -16.16
C GLY A 203 -7.06 -0.83 -16.89
N ASN A 204 -7.10 -1.73 -17.88
CA ASN A 204 -8.37 -2.13 -18.50
C ASN A 204 -9.22 -2.99 -17.55
N ILE A 205 -8.56 -3.87 -16.77
CA ILE A 205 -9.14 -4.51 -15.60
C ILE A 205 -9.03 -3.52 -14.45
N THR A 206 -10.15 -3.25 -13.78
CA THR A 206 -10.24 -2.30 -12.68
C THR A 206 -10.21 -3.03 -11.35
N SER A 207 -9.71 -2.37 -10.31
CA SER A 207 -9.58 -2.94 -8.98
C SER A 207 -9.59 -1.83 -7.95
N ASN A 208 -10.21 -2.11 -6.81
CA ASN A 208 -10.06 -1.28 -5.64
C ASN A 208 -8.79 -1.72 -4.90
N HIS A 209 -7.96 -0.72 -4.58
CA HIS A 209 -6.74 -0.92 -3.80
C HIS A 209 -6.91 -0.18 -2.47
N TYR A 210 -7.01 -0.93 -1.39
CA TYR A 210 -7.29 -0.39 -0.05
C TYR A 210 -6.09 -0.53 0.87
N VAL A 211 -5.92 0.46 1.75
CA VAL A 211 -5.08 0.37 2.95
C VAL A 211 -5.97 0.57 4.18
N LEU A 212 -6.02 -0.45 5.03
CA LEU A 212 -6.92 -0.53 6.19
C LEU A 212 -6.26 -0.01 7.48
N GLY A 213 -4.93 -0.13 7.57
CA GLY A 213 -4.15 0.32 8.70
C GLY A 213 -2.68 0.42 8.32
N TRP A 214 -1.96 1.36 8.92
CA TRP A 214 -0.57 1.64 8.59
C TRP A 214 0.20 2.19 9.80
N SER A 215 1.43 1.69 9.99
CA SER A 215 2.44 2.26 10.85
C SER A 215 3.78 2.33 10.13
N PHE A 216 4.50 3.43 10.33
CA PHE A 216 5.85 3.63 9.84
C PHE A 216 6.74 4.07 10.99
N SER A 217 7.98 3.59 11.02
CA SER A 217 9.04 4.10 11.88
C SER A 217 10.33 4.28 11.11
N ARG A 218 11.00 5.40 11.34
CA ARG A 218 12.37 5.65 10.86
C ARG A 218 13.45 5.16 11.83
N GLN A 219 13.06 4.54 12.93
CA GLN A 219 13.99 4.05 13.95
C GLN A 219 13.42 2.78 14.56
N GLY A 220 14.15 1.68 14.44
CA GLY A 220 13.71 0.38 14.95
C GLY A 220 12.42 -0.11 14.28
N LYS A 221 11.62 -0.84 15.05
CA LYS A 221 10.39 -1.52 14.60
C LYS A 221 9.19 -0.56 14.60
N ALA A 222 8.41 -0.59 13.52
CA ALA A 222 7.14 0.11 13.41
C ALA A 222 6.20 -0.37 14.52
N LYS A 223 5.47 0.57 15.12
CA LYS A 223 4.61 0.26 16.25
C LYS A 223 3.48 -0.64 15.77
N ASP A 224 3.27 -1.74 16.49
CA ASP A 224 2.14 -2.62 16.21
C ASP A 224 0.83 -1.89 16.48
N PHE A 225 -0.21 -2.26 15.73
CA PHE A 225 -1.54 -1.70 15.87
C PHE A 225 -2.56 -2.82 16.04
N ASP A 226 -3.59 -2.55 16.83
CA ASP A 226 -4.63 -3.53 17.15
C ASP A 226 -5.44 -3.85 15.89
N LEU A 227 -5.29 -5.08 15.40
CA LEU A 227 -5.97 -5.56 14.19
C LEU A 227 -7.49 -5.64 14.37
N THR A 228 -7.99 -5.73 15.61
CA THR A 228 -9.43 -5.74 15.90
C THR A 228 -10.09 -4.37 15.72
N LEU A 229 -9.29 -3.30 15.68
CA LEU A 229 -9.75 -1.94 15.45
C LEU A 229 -9.71 -1.54 13.96
N LEU A 230 -9.28 -2.44 13.08
CA LEU A 230 -9.26 -2.15 11.65
C LEU A 230 -10.69 -2.01 11.10
N PRO A 231 -10.92 -1.04 10.20
CA PRO A 231 -12.20 -0.93 9.54
C PRO A 231 -12.47 -2.15 8.65
N SER A 232 -13.70 -2.64 8.66
CA SER A 232 -14.14 -3.74 7.80
C SER A 232 -14.40 -3.25 6.37
N LEU A 233 -14.07 -4.08 5.38
CA LEU A 233 -14.39 -3.87 3.97
C LEU A 233 -15.87 -4.22 3.65
N SER A 234 -16.70 -4.50 4.66
CA SER A 234 -18.09 -4.95 4.49
C SER A 234 -18.83 -4.15 3.42
N THR A 235 -19.21 -4.85 2.36
CA THR A 235 -20.03 -4.36 1.26
C THR A 235 -21.41 -4.04 1.80
N THR A 236 -21.71 -2.77 2.05
CA THR A 236 -23.11 -2.35 2.00
C THR A 236 -23.45 -2.18 0.53
N SER A 237 -23.84 -3.26 -0.14
CA SER A 237 -24.58 -3.17 -1.39
C SER A 237 -26.00 -2.72 -1.03
N PRO A 238 -26.49 -1.57 -1.51
CA PRO A 238 -27.89 -1.19 -1.32
C PRO A 238 -28.74 -1.94 -2.36
N SER A 239 -28.95 -3.26 -2.20
CA SER A 239 -29.86 -4.01 -3.09
C SER A 239 -30.22 -5.42 -2.61
N ASP A 240 -30.42 -5.64 -1.31
CA ASP A 240 -31.12 -6.85 -0.83
C ASP A 240 -32.22 -6.41 0.16
N VAL A 241 -33.20 -5.69 -0.38
CA VAL A 241 -34.56 -5.62 0.19
C VAL A 241 -35.47 -6.02 -0.97
N ASP A 242 -35.60 -7.32 -1.17
CA ASP A 242 -36.68 -7.86 -1.98
C ASP A 242 -38.01 -7.58 -1.26
N ASP A 243 -38.74 -6.64 -1.85
CA ASP A 243 -40.12 -6.79 -2.34
C ASP A 243 -41.17 -7.36 -1.36
N PHE A 244 -42.13 -6.52 -0.95
CA PHE A 244 -43.55 -6.88 -0.87
C PHE A 244 -44.43 -5.62 -0.73
N ASP A 245 -45.22 -5.37 -1.78
CA ASP A 245 -46.51 -4.69 -1.90
C ASP A 245 -46.69 -3.24 -1.39
N ASP A 246 -46.87 -2.34 -2.36
CA ASP A 246 -47.57 -1.05 -2.23
C ASP A 246 -49.10 -1.28 -2.38
N PRO A 247 -49.96 -0.54 -1.66
CA PRO A 247 -50.43 0.70 -2.29
C PRO A 247 -50.65 1.90 -1.34
N ILE A 248 -50.10 3.04 -1.77
CA ILE A 248 -50.63 4.42 -1.74
C ILE A 248 -51.33 4.89 -0.43
N SER A 249 -50.66 5.77 0.32
CA SER A 249 -51.25 7.04 0.81
C SER A 249 -50.17 8.05 1.27
N SER A 250 -50.53 9.33 1.16
CA SER A 250 -49.70 10.56 1.15
C SER A 250 -48.98 10.94 2.48
N PRO A 251 -48.04 11.93 2.47
CA PRO A 251 -47.08 12.22 3.57
C PRO A 251 -47.57 13.37 4.50
N PRO A 252 -46.96 13.65 5.69
CA PRO A 252 -45.67 14.39 5.77
C PRO A 252 -44.74 14.14 6.99
N SER A 253 -43.51 14.69 6.85
CA SER A 253 -42.59 15.30 7.84
C SER A 253 -42.13 14.54 9.11
N ASP A 254 -40.85 14.14 9.14
CA ASP A 254 -39.78 14.88 9.85
C ASP A 254 -38.45 14.11 9.77
N SER A 255 -37.43 14.74 9.16
CA SER A 255 -36.09 14.15 9.01
C SER A 255 -35.18 14.54 10.17
N ALA A 256 -35.13 13.69 11.20
CA ALA A 256 -34.03 13.69 12.14
C ALA A 256 -32.80 13.04 11.47
N THR A 257 -31.94 13.87 10.88
CA THR A 257 -30.65 13.43 10.32
C THR A 257 -29.71 13.00 11.45
N ALA A 258 -29.56 11.69 11.66
CA ALA A 258 -28.49 11.13 12.46
C ALA A 258 -27.15 11.43 11.76
N LYS A 259 -26.32 12.26 12.39
CA LYS A 259 -24.97 12.56 11.91
C LYS A 259 -24.13 11.28 11.84
N PRO A 260 -23.44 10.98 10.73
CA PRO A 260 -22.53 9.85 10.67
C PRO A 260 -21.39 10.06 11.67
N LYS A 261 -21.17 9.07 12.56
CA LYS A 261 -20.00 9.01 13.41
C LYS A 261 -18.77 8.92 12.51
N ARG A 262 -17.93 9.96 12.51
CA ARG A 262 -16.61 9.95 11.86
C ARG A 262 -15.71 8.94 12.55
N THR A 263 -15.58 7.75 11.98
CA THR A 263 -14.53 6.81 12.38
C THR A 263 -13.21 7.33 11.84
N LYS A 264 -12.29 7.68 12.75
CA LYS A 264 -10.95 8.16 12.39
C LYS A 264 -10.07 6.95 12.07
N MET A 265 -9.35 7.01 10.96
CA MET A 265 -8.30 6.04 10.63
C MET A 265 -7.26 6.01 11.76
N VAL A 266 -6.97 4.83 12.29
CA VAL A 266 -5.96 4.65 13.34
C VAL A 266 -4.58 4.58 12.68
N ILE A 267 -3.86 5.71 12.69
CA ILE A 267 -2.47 5.79 12.25
C ILE A 267 -1.61 5.97 13.49
N ILE A 268 -0.69 5.03 13.70
CA ILE A 268 0.28 5.12 14.78
C ILE A 268 1.66 5.34 14.17
N CYS A 269 1.98 6.62 13.94
CA CYS A 269 3.36 7.05 13.76
C CYS A 269 3.93 7.39 15.14
N THR A 270 5.06 6.80 15.50
CA THR A 270 5.84 7.27 16.66
C THR A 270 6.56 8.57 16.27
N PHE A 271 5.77 9.64 16.24
CA PHE A 271 6.00 11.08 16.33
C PHE A 271 4.77 11.71 15.66
N ALA A 272 3.77 12.07 16.47
CA ALA A 272 2.47 12.66 16.13
C ALA A 272 1.35 11.72 15.64
N ILE A 273 0.22 11.82 16.34
CA ILE A 273 -1.12 11.52 15.81
C ILE A 273 -1.31 12.43 14.59
N MET A 274 -1.52 11.88 13.39
CA MET A 274 -1.61 12.68 12.16
C MET A 274 -2.87 12.39 11.34
N VAL A 275 -3.39 13.48 10.78
CA VAL A 275 -4.45 13.60 9.79
C VAL A 275 -3.77 13.65 8.42
N PHE A 276 -4.28 12.92 7.41
CA PHE A 276 -3.78 13.06 6.04
C PHE A 276 -4.07 14.45 5.47
N LEU A 277 -3.13 14.99 4.71
CA LEU A 277 -3.41 15.94 3.64
C LEU A 277 -3.65 15.11 2.38
N ILE A 278 -4.85 15.22 1.81
CA ILE A 278 -5.21 14.66 0.49
C ILE A 278 -5.00 15.74 -0.55
#